data_AF-A0A915CQM0-F1
#
_entry.id   AF-A0A915CQM0-F1
#
_cell.length_a   1.000
_cell.length_b   1.000
_cell.length_c   1.000
_cell.angle_alpha   90.00
_cell.angle_beta   90.00
_cell.angle_gamma   90.00
#
_symmetry.space_group_name_H-M   'P 1'
#
loop_
_entity.id
_entity.type
_entity.pdbx_description
1 polymer ?
#
loop_
_entity_poly.entity_id
_entity_poly.type
_entity_poly.pdbx_seq_one_letter_code
_entity_poly.pdbx_strand_id
1 'polypeptide(L)'
;MSGSKISRDTLNECVAEVLKLAVEKKRKFRETIELQVSLKNYDPQKDKRFSGTVKLKNIPRPKLKVCVLGDQQHIDEAAASEIPCMSADDLKKLNKD
;
A
#
# COMPACT_ATOMS: atom_id res chain seq x y z
N MET A 1 -21.95 16.28 4.73
CA MET A 1 -21.52 14.92 4.32
C MET A 1 -21.27 14.96 2.82
N SER A 2 -20.01 15.05 2.40
CA SER A 2 -19.67 15.05 0.97
C SER A 2 -19.80 13.64 0.44
N GLY A 3 -20.88 13.37 -0.31
CA GLY A 3 -21.05 12.11 -1.01
C GLY A 3 -19.91 11.91 -2.02
N SER A 4 -19.47 10.66 -2.18
CA SER A 4 -18.52 10.28 -3.23
C SER A 4 -18.99 10.85 -4.57
N LYS A 5 -18.12 11.59 -5.28
CA LYS A 5 -18.41 12.10 -6.63
C LYS A 5 -18.52 10.98 -7.67
N ILE A 6 -18.14 9.76 -7.30
CA ILE A 6 -18.27 8.56 -8.10
C ILE A 6 -19.58 7.89 -7.69
N SER A 7 -20.48 7.67 -8.66
CA SER A 7 -21.72 6.92 -8.44
C SER A 7 -21.40 5.47 -8.11
N ARG A 8 -22.25 4.84 -7.29
CA ARG A 8 -22.08 3.42 -6.94
C ARG A 8 -22.23 2.52 -8.16
N ASP A 9 -23.07 2.91 -9.09
CA ASP A 9 -23.35 2.12 -10.30
C ASP A 9 -22.12 2.06 -11.20
N THR A 10 -21.49 3.20 -11.49
CA THR A 10 -20.25 3.25 -12.27
C THR A 10 -19.13 2.45 -11.59
N LEU A 11 -19.04 2.50 -10.26
CA LEU A 11 -18.05 1.71 -9.53
C LEU A 11 -18.28 0.20 -9.69
N ASN A 12 -19.53 -0.25 -9.56
CA ASN A 12 -19.86 -1.67 -9.69
C ASN A 12 -19.67 -2.18 -11.12
N GLU A 13 -20.02 -1.38 -12.12
CA GLU A 13 -19.84 -1.70 -13.54
C GLU A 13 -18.35 -1.88 -13.88
N CYS A 14 -17.49 -0.93 -13.50
CA CYS A 14 -16.05 -1.03 -13.77
C CYS A 14 -15.42 -2.25 -13.09
N VAL A 15 -15.83 -2.58 -11.87
CA VAL A 15 -15.34 -3.79 -11.17
C VAL A 15 -15.77 -5.05 -11.89
N ALA A 16 -17.03 -5.13 -12.33
CA ALA A 16 -17.55 -6.27 -13.07
C ALA A 16 -16.80 -6.48 -14.41
N GLU A 17 -16.50 -5.40 -15.11
CA GLU A 17 -15.77 -5.44 -16.38
C GLU A 17 -14.33 -5.96 -16.20
N VAL A 18 -13.61 -5.46 -15.19
CA VAL A 18 -12.25 -5.94 -14.87
C VAL A 18 -12.26 -7.44 -14.55
N LEU A 19 -13.24 -7.91 -13.78
CA LEU A 19 -13.38 -9.34 -13.46
C LEU A 19 -13.72 -10.17 -14.70
N LYS A 20 -14.58 -9.67 -15.58
CA LYS A 20 -14.93 -10.35 -16.83
C LYS A 20 -13.70 -10.54 -17.72
N LEU A 21 -12.91 -9.48 -17.93
CA LEU A 21 -11.69 -9.51 -18.75
C LEU A 21 -10.63 -10.46 -18.18
N ALA A 22 -10.52 -10.54 -16.85
CA ALA A 22 -9.61 -11.46 -16.17
C ALA A 22 -10.00 -12.94 -16.41
N VAL A 23 -11.29 -13.24 -16.47
CA VAL A 23 -11.81 -14.59 -16.73
C VAL A 23 -11.71 -14.96 -18.21
N GLU A 24 -12.12 -14.06 -19.12
CA GLU A 24 -12.11 -14.29 -20.56
C GLU A 24 -10.68 -14.49 -21.10
N LYS A 25 -9.70 -13.71 -20.60
CA LYS A 25 -8.31 -13.81 -21.02
C LYS A 25 -7.41 -14.24 -19.85
N LYS A 26 -7.65 -15.44 -19.33
CA LYS A 26 -6.92 -15.98 -18.19
C LYS A 26 -5.42 -16.01 -18.42
N ARG A 27 -4.69 -15.14 -17.72
CA ARG A 27 -3.23 -15.09 -17.74
C ARG A 27 -2.66 -16.17 -16.82
N LYS A 28 -1.54 -16.81 -17.19
CA LYS A 28 -0.91 -17.90 -16.42
C LYS A 28 -0.10 -17.40 -15.20
N PHE A 29 -0.43 -16.21 -14.67
CA PHE A 29 0.24 -15.61 -13.52
C PHE A 29 -0.78 -14.86 -12.66
N ARG A 30 -0.40 -14.53 -11.43
CA ARG A 30 -1.25 -13.75 -10.52
C ARG A 30 -1.31 -12.30 -10.99
N GLU A 31 -2.48 -11.88 -11.45
CA GLU A 31 -2.70 -10.51 -11.92
C GLU A 31 -2.55 -9.49 -10.79
N THR A 32 -2.03 -8.31 -11.14
CA THR A 32 -1.91 -7.17 -10.22
C THR A 32 -2.74 -6.03 -10.79
N ILE A 33 -3.53 -5.39 -9.93
CA ILE A 33 -4.33 -4.21 -10.28
C ILE A 33 -3.63 -3.00 -9.67
N GLU A 34 -3.36 -2.00 -10.49
CA GLU A 34 -2.83 -0.71 -10.04
C GLU A 34 -3.96 0.31 -9.96
N LEU A 35 -4.01 1.06 -8.85
CA LEU A 35 -4.94 2.17 -8.68
C LEU A 35 -4.18 3.48 -8.96
N GLN A 36 -4.54 4.16 -10.04
CA GLN A 36 -4.02 5.48 -10.35
C GLN A 36 -5.03 6.55 -9.93
N VAL A 37 -4.57 7.54 -9.16
CA VAL A 37 -5.37 8.70 -8.76
C VAL A 37 -4.78 9.93 -9.43
N SER A 38 -5.61 10.65 -10.18
CA SER A 38 -5.25 11.97 -10.73
C SER A 38 -5.95 13.07 -9.96
N LEU A 39 -5.18 14.07 -9.53
CA LEU A 39 -5.72 15.25 -8.88
C LEU A 39 -5.85 16.36 -9.93
N LYS A 40 -7.08 16.73 -10.27
CA LYS A 40 -7.33 17.89 -11.14
C LYS A 40 -7.23 19.18 -10.32
N ASN A 41 -6.59 20.20 -10.89
CA ASN A 41 -6.46 21.54 -10.29
C ASN A 41 -5.74 21.56 -8.93
N TYR A 42 -4.79 20.65 -8.70
CA TYR A 42 -3.96 20.64 -7.51
C TYR A 42 -2.59 21.28 -7.82
N ASP A 43 -2.24 22.34 -7.11
CA ASP A 43 -0.94 23.01 -7.17
C ASP A 43 -0.10 22.60 -5.96
N PRO A 44 0.98 21.80 -6.13
CA PRO A 44 1.80 21.32 -5.02
C PRO A 44 2.49 22.42 -4.20
N GLN A 45 2.58 23.65 -4.71
CA GLN A 45 3.19 24.79 -4.03
C GLN A 45 2.19 25.61 -3.22
N LYS A 46 0.93 25.66 -3.66
CA LYS A 46 -0.14 26.47 -3.02
C LYS A 46 -1.05 25.64 -2.15
N ASP A 47 -1.32 24.40 -2.55
CA ASP A 47 -2.28 23.54 -1.89
C ASP A 47 -1.62 22.63 -0.85
N LYS A 48 -2.27 22.51 0.31
CA LYS A 48 -1.79 21.65 1.39
C LYS A 48 -1.65 20.21 0.89
N ARG A 49 -0.50 19.59 1.16
CA ARG A 49 -0.27 18.18 0.83
C ARG A 49 -1.30 17.30 1.51
N PHE A 50 -1.97 16.47 0.72
CA PHE A 50 -2.84 15.43 1.24
C PHE A 50 -1.99 14.34 1.89
N SER A 51 -2.08 14.19 3.20
CA SER A 51 -1.49 13.09 3.95
C SER A 51 -2.59 12.13 4.43
N GLY A 52 -3.15 11.36 3.49
CA GLY A 52 -4.16 10.35 3.79
C GLY A 52 -3.52 8.96 3.79
N THR A 53 -3.55 8.27 4.94
CA THR A 53 -3.18 6.85 5.00
C THR A 53 -4.44 6.00 4.99
N VAL A 54 -4.54 5.07 4.04
CA VAL A 54 -5.67 4.12 3.95
C VAL A 54 -5.16 2.72 4.20
N LYS A 55 -5.70 2.05 5.23
CA LYS A 55 -5.40 0.64 5.51
C LYS A 55 -6.29 -0.24 4.64
N LEU A 56 -5.68 -0.94 3.69
CA LEU A 56 -6.38 -1.94 2.87
C LEU A 56 -6.61 -3.22 3.69
N LYS A 57 -7.77 -3.86 3.51
CA LYS A 57 -8.11 -5.12 4.21
C LYS A 57 -7.31 -6.32 3.70
N ASN A 58 -6.95 -6.33 2.42
CA ASN A 58 -6.25 -7.44 1.80
C ASN A 58 -4.76 -7.12 1.65
N ILE A 59 -3.89 -8.10 1.88
CA ILE A 59 -2.44 -7.95 1.79
C ILE A 59 -2.02 -8.08 0.31
N PRO A 60 -1.58 -7.00 -0.37
CA PRO A 60 -1.28 -7.05 -1.80
C PRO A 60 -0.02 -7.88 -2.10
N ARG A 61 0.97 -7.88 -1.20
CA ARG A 61 2.24 -8.60 -1.35
C ARG A 61 2.49 -9.51 -0.13
N PRO A 62 2.01 -10.78 -0.16
CA PRO A 62 2.16 -11.71 0.97
C PRO A 62 3.61 -12.04 1.33
N LYS A 63 4.53 -11.93 0.37
CA LYS A 63 5.96 -12.22 0.57
C LYS A 63 6.77 -10.99 1.01
N LEU A 64 6.15 -9.82 1.14
CA LEU A 64 6.84 -8.63 1.60
C LEU A 64 7.10 -8.76 3.11
N LYS A 65 8.37 -8.89 3.48
CA LYS A 65 8.79 -8.87 4.88
C LYS A 65 9.19 -7.45 5.24
N VAL A 66 8.71 -6.97 6.38
CA VAL A 66 9.07 -5.66 6.94
C VAL A 66 9.96 -5.92 8.14
N CYS A 67 11.08 -5.20 8.22
CA CYS A 67 11.97 -5.20 9.38
C CYS A 67 11.94 -3.81 10.01
N VAL A 68 11.73 -3.74 11.31
CA VAL A 68 11.77 -2.48 12.06
C VAL A 68 13.22 -2.16 12.43
N LEU A 69 13.65 -0.95 12.09
CA LEU A 69 14.95 -0.42 12.47
C LEU A 69 14.70 0.73 13.44
N GLY A 70 15.15 0.61 14.67
CA GLY A 70 14.81 1.58 15.71
C GLY A 70 15.74 1.52 16.91
N ASP A 71 15.43 2.38 17.88
CA ASP A 71 16.05 2.36 19.21
C ASP A 71 15.51 1.20 20.07
N GLN A 72 16.00 1.09 21.31
CA GLN A 72 15.63 0.01 22.21
C GLN A 72 14.11 -0.10 22.42
N GLN A 73 13.40 1.04 22.52
CA GLN A 73 11.96 1.06 22.74
C GLN A 73 11.19 0.46 21.54
N HIS A 74 11.56 0.84 20.31
CA HIS A 74 10.93 0.29 19.11
C HIS A 74 11.30 -1.19 18.88
N ILE A 75 12.48 -1.61 19.31
CA ILE A 75 12.91 -3.02 19.27
C ILE A 75 12.06 -3.85 20.24
N ASP A 76 11.82 -3.37 21.46
CA ASP A 76 11.02 -4.06 22.46
C ASP A 76 9.56 -4.19 22.00
N GLU A 77 8.97 -3.14 21.41
CA GLU A 77 7.63 -3.17 20.81
C GLU A 77 7.52 -4.11 19.61
N ALA A 78 8.53 -4.11 18.74
CA ALA A 78 8.59 -4.99 17.57
C ALA A 78 8.76 -6.46 17.97
N ALA A 79 9.61 -6.74 18.98
CA ALA A 79 9.80 -8.07 19.54
C ALA A 79 8.51 -8.60 20.19
N ALA A 80 7.80 -7.76 20.93
CA ALA A 80 6.48 -8.10 21.48
C ALA A 80 5.43 -8.39 20.40
N SER A 81 5.58 -7.79 19.22
CA SER A 81 4.69 -7.97 18.06
C SER A 81 5.16 -9.06 17.09
N GLU A 82 6.22 -9.81 17.43
CA GLU A 82 6.88 -10.82 16.58
C GLU A 82 7.34 -10.29 15.20
N ILE A 83 7.62 -8.98 15.11
CA ILE A 83 8.11 -8.34 13.90
C ILE A 83 9.64 -8.38 13.91
N PRO A 84 10.30 -8.80 12.81
CA PRO A 84 11.75 -8.74 12.71
C PRO A 84 12.26 -7.33 13.00
N CYS A 85 13.21 -7.20 13.92
CA CYS A 85 13.83 -5.94 14.28
C CYS A 85 15.36 -6.06 14.19
N MET A 86 16.02 -4.95 13.88
CA MET A 86 17.49 -4.85 13.90
C MET A 86 17.89 -3.52 14.53
N SER A 87 19.03 -3.55 15.24
CA SER A 87 19.58 -2.37 15.90
C SER A 87 20.39 -1.50 14.92
N ALA A 88 20.65 -0.25 15.31
CA ALA A 88 21.52 0.64 14.55
C ALA A 88 22.95 0.07 14.34
N ASP A 89 23.41 -0.79 15.25
CA ASP A 89 24.72 -1.44 15.13
C ASP A 89 24.71 -2.64 14.16
N ASP A 90 23.55 -3.30 14.01
CA ASP A 90 23.35 -4.32 12.98
C ASP A 90 23.18 -3.71 11.59
N LEU A 91 22.64 -2.49 11.51
CA LEU A 91 22.54 -1.73 10.25
C LEU A 91 23.93 -1.45 9.65
N LYS A 92 24.93 -1.14 10.49
CA LYS A 92 26.31 -0.92 10.03
C LYS A 92 26.93 -2.17 9.40
N LYS A 93 26.46 -3.36 9.77
CA LYS A 93 26.93 -4.64 9.19
C LYS A 93 26.30 -4.92 7.82
N LEU A 94 25.12 -4.36 7.54
CA LEU A 94 24.42 -4.49 6.27
C LEU A 94 24.96 -3.55 5.18
N ASN A 95 25.57 -2.42 5.56
CA ASN A 95 26.18 -1.45 4.63
C ASN A 95 27.56 -1.86 4.11
N LYS A 96 27.84 -3.17 4.02
CA LYS A 96 29.04 -3.67 3.33
C LYS A 96 28.68 -4.04 1.89
N ASP A 97 28.57 -3.01 1.07
CA ASP A 97 29.00 -2.93 -0.33
C ASP A 97 29.13 -1.45 -0.73
#